data_AF-A0A7C5U4R8-F1
#
_entry.id   AF-A0A7C5U4R8-F1
#
_cell.length_a   1.000
_cell.length_b   1.000
_cell.length_c   1.000
_cell.angle_alpha   90.00
_cell.angle_beta   90.00
_cell.angle_gamma   90.00
#
_symmetry.space_group_name_H-M   'P 1'
#
loop_
_entity.id
_entity.type
_entity.pdbx_description
1 polymer ?
#
loop_
_entity_poly.entity_id
_entity_poly.type
_entity_poly.pdbx_seq_one_letter_code
_entity_poly.pdbx_strand_id
1 'polypeptide(L)'
;MMLPKAFIDWAYFGRVKVLKSQLSKGFVQEPMFFIDMMRHTPILATASIINGRIFVNAKVVGAGFILKEDYIDEALGKLREHYLRGESMDRLEYAKEGVKLLLEILYFDDEVKAYEKVDFTKIATLELAAGRKDSSKHTWTNIQSNREACLLYYMPPNISFEIHGEVDVHLEGKYYEFVNLVHDAFHYTPPKARVNRPCLIFNVREVYDNSPRAMGIKIS
;
A
#
# COMPACT_ATOMS: atom_id res chain seq x y z
N MET A 1 0.18 -17.80 -8.12
CA MET A 1 -1.16 -17.20 -8.34
C MET A 1 -1.00 -15.98 -9.20
N MET A 2 -1.92 -15.69 -10.11
CA MET A 2 -1.92 -14.47 -10.92
C MET A 2 -3.18 -13.69 -10.58
N LEU A 3 -3.04 -12.43 -10.12
CA LEU A 3 -4.22 -11.63 -9.80
C LEU A 3 -5.01 -11.29 -11.08
N PRO A 4 -6.33 -11.07 -10.94
CA PRO A 4 -7.18 -10.69 -12.07
C PRO A 4 -6.70 -9.41 -12.73
N LYS A 5 -6.55 -9.43 -14.06
CA LYS A 5 -6.09 -8.27 -14.84
C LYS A 5 -6.93 -7.01 -14.56
N ALA A 6 -8.25 -7.16 -14.42
CA ALA A 6 -9.14 -6.04 -14.12
C ALA A 6 -8.77 -5.33 -12.79
N PHE A 7 -8.39 -6.08 -11.76
CA PHE A 7 -7.94 -5.51 -10.50
C PHE A 7 -6.57 -4.84 -10.64
N ILE A 8 -5.60 -5.47 -11.31
CA ILE A 8 -4.26 -4.88 -11.54
C ILE A 8 -4.37 -3.59 -12.37
N ASP A 9 -5.13 -3.61 -13.46
CA ASP A 9 -5.37 -2.46 -14.34
C ASP A 9 -5.96 -1.29 -13.57
N TRP A 10 -6.91 -1.56 -12.66
CA TRP A 10 -7.53 -0.56 -11.84
C TRP A 10 -6.62 -0.08 -10.68
N ALA A 11 -6.09 -0.99 -9.87
CA ALA A 11 -5.34 -0.65 -8.65
C ALA A 11 -3.93 -0.14 -8.96
N TYR A 12 -3.17 -0.87 -9.78
CA TYR A 12 -1.77 -0.55 -10.06
C TYR A 12 -1.63 0.43 -11.23
N PHE A 13 -2.09 0.08 -12.44
CA PHE A 13 -1.91 0.95 -13.61
C PHE A 13 -2.76 2.23 -13.51
N GLY A 14 -3.91 2.17 -12.84
CA GLY A 14 -4.64 3.37 -12.43
C GLY A 14 -3.80 4.28 -11.53
N ARG A 15 -3.10 3.72 -10.53
CA ARG A 15 -2.20 4.47 -9.66
C ARG A 15 -1.02 5.09 -10.41
N VAL A 16 -0.42 4.38 -11.37
CA VAL A 16 0.64 4.92 -12.24
C VAL A 16 0.16 6.20 -12.95
N LYS A 17 -1.05 6.19 -13.52
CA LYS A 17 -1.64 7.36 -14.19
C LYS A 17 -1.82 8.54 -13.24
N VAL A 18 -2.25 8.27 -12.01
CA VAL A 18 -2.44 9.30 -10.98
C VAL A 18 -1.11 9.95 -10.61
N LEU A 19 -0.06 9.16 -10.35
CA LEU A 19 1.27 9.66 -10.04
C LEU A 19 1.85 10.51 -11.18
N LYS A 20 1.70 10.05 -12.44
CA LYS A 20 2.10 10.84 -13.62
C LYS A 20 1.32 12.16 -13.72
N SER A 21 0.01 12.14 -13.42
CA SER A 21 -0.82 13.35 -13.44
C SER A 21 -0.38 14.35 -12.37
N GLN A 22 0.07 13.90 -11.19
CA GLN A 22 0.59 14.80 -10.16
C GLN A 22 1.85 15.54 -10.61
N LEU A 23 2.72 14.88 -11.40
CA LEU A 23 3.91 15.52 -11.95
C LEU A 23 3.60 16.52 -13.07
N SER A 24 2.63 16.23 -13.93
CA SER A 24 2.31 17.08 -15.09
C SER A 24 1.38 18.24 -14.76
N LYS A 25 0.39 18.03 -13.90
CA LYS A 25 -0.63 19.03 -13.53
C LYS A 25 -0.35 19.71 -12.18
N GLY A 26 0.69 19.25 -11.47
CA GLY A 26 0.99 19.68 -10.11
C GLY A 26 0.19 18.92 -9.05
N PHE A 27 0.52 19.18 -7.79
CA PHE A 27 -0.07 18.54 -6.61
C PHE A 27 -1.40 19.22 -6.19
N VAL A 28 -2.28 19.44 -7.15
CA VAL A 28 -3.58 20.08 -6.93
C VAL A 28 -4.58 19.06 -6.37
N GLN A 29 -5.21 19.39 -5.25
CA GLN A 29 -6.21 18.54 -4.58
C GLN A 29 -7.61 18.76 -5.17
N GLU A 30 -7.80 18.44 -6.45
CA GLU A 30 -9.12 18.47 -7.06
C GLU A 30 -10.00 17.31 -6.53
N PRO A 31 -11.34 17.44 -6.53
CA PRO A 31 -12.24 16.38 -6.04
C PRO A 31 -11.94 14.99 -6.61
N MET A 32 -11.59 14.91 -7.90
CA MET A 32 -11.26 13.65 -8.56
C MET A 32 -9.98 13.00 -8.04
N PHE A 33 -9.00 13.78 -7.57
CA PHE A 33 -7.79 13.24 -6.97
C PHE A 33 -8.11 12.40 -5.73
N PHE A 34 -9.06 12.86 -4.90
CA PHE A 34 -9.49 12.11 -3.71
C PHE A 34 -10.19 10.79 -4.07
N ILE A 35 -10.99 10.78 -5.15
CA ILE A 35 -11.61 9.55 -5.66
C ILE A 35 -10.54 8.59 -6.17
N ASP A 36 -9.53 9.09 -6.88
CA ASP A 36 -8.42 8.27 -7.38
C ASP A 36 -7.52 7.71 -6.26
N MET A 37 -7.48 8.36 -5.08
CA MET A 37 -6.77 7.79 -3.92
C MET A 37 -7.40 6.49 -3.42
N MET A 38 -8.67 6.21 -3.73
CA MET A 38 -9.34 4.98 -3.32
C MET A 38 -8.71 3.70 -3.90
N ARG A 39 -7.88 3.83 -4.95
CA ARG A 39 -7.02 2.76 -5.47
C ARG A 39 -5.90 2.34 -4.52
N HIS A 40 -5.48 3.27 -3.65
CA HIS A 40 -4.40 3.11 -2.69
C HIS A 40 -4.90 3.01 -1.26
N THR A 41 -6.17 3.34 -0.99
CA THR A 41 -6.71 3.40 0.37
C THR A 41 -7.84 2.40 0.62
N PRO A 42 -7.59 1.08 0.56
CA PRO A 42 -8.59 0.09 0.91
C PRO A 42 -8.91 0.12 2.40
N ILE A 43 -10.01 -0.54 2.75
CA ILE A 43 -10.34 -0.91 4.12
C ILE A 43 -9.66 -2.23 4.44
N LEU A 44 -8.79 -2.25 5.46
CA LEU A 44 -8.24 -3.46 6.05
C LEU A 44 -9.18 -3.95 7.15
N ALA A 45 -9.88 -5.03 6.87
CA ALA A 45 -10.72 -5.77 7.80
C ALA A 45 -9.93 -6.91 8.46
N THR A 46 -10.01 -7.00 9.77
CA THR A 46 -9.32 -8.01 10.61
C THR A 46 -10.25 -8.50 11.69
N ALA A 47 -10.10 -9.75 12.09
CA ALA A 47 -10.85 -10.32 13.20
C ALA A 47 -10.00 -11.35 13.95
N SER A 48 -10.20 -11.44 15.27
CA SER A 48 -9.60 -12.49 16.10
C SER A 48 -10.53 -12.87 17.25
N ILE A 49 -10.27 -14.00 17.89
CA ILE A 49 -10.96 -14.39 19.13
C ILE A 49 -10.10 -13.93 20.31
N ILE A 50 -10.65 -13.05 21.14
CA ILE A 50 -10.00 -12.52 22.35
C ILE A 50 -10.92 -12.82 23.54
N ASN A 51 -10.43 -13.58 24.52
CA ASN A 51 -11.18 -13.97 25.71
C ASN A 51 -12.56 -14.59 25.36
N GLY A 52 -12.60 -15.46 24.34
CA GLY A 52 -13.83 -16.13 23.89
C GLY A 52 -14.83 -15.24 23.16
N ARG A 53 -14.48 -13.99 22.83
CA ARG A 53 -15.31 -13.07 22.05
C ARG A 53 -14.67 -12.75 20.70
N ILE A 54 -15.49 -12.60 19.67
CA ILE A 54 -15.04 -12.12 18.37
C ILE A 54 -14.73 -10.63 18.48
N PHE A 55 -13.48 -10.26 18.24
CA PHE A 55 -13.01 -8.88 18.16
C PHE A 55 -12.73 -8.53 16.71
N VAL A 56 -13.43 -7.53 16.18
CA VAL A 56 -13.36 -7.12 14.77
C VAL A 56 -12.84 -5.70 14.65
N ASN A 57 -12.14 -5.40 13.56
CA ASN A 57 -11.76 -4.05 13.21
C ASN A 57 -11.67 -3.87 11.70
N ALA A 58 -12.15 -2.72 11.22
CA ALA A 58 -12.00 -2.27 9.84
C ALA A 58 -11.43 -0.84 9.85
N LYS A 59 -10.35 -0.59 9.11
CA LYS A 59 -9.76 0.75 8.99
C LYS A 59 -9.26 1.02 7.58
N VAL A 60 -9.26 2.29 7.18
CA VAL A 60 -8.63 2.71 5.93
C VAL A 60 -7.11 2.71 6.12
N VAL A 61 -6.39 2.14 5.15
CA VAL A 61 -4.91 2.08 5.16
C VAL A 61 -4.35 2.48 3.81
N GLY A 62 -3.15 3.05 3.76
CA GLY A 62 -2.39 3.12 2.51
C GLY A 62 -1.85 1.73 2.17
N ALA A 63 -2.17 1.20 0.98
CA ALA A 63 -1.78 -0.13 0.55
C ALA A 63 -1.32 -0.13 -0.92
N GLY A 64 -0.20 -0.79 -1.20
CA GLY A 64 0.34 -0.86 -2.55
C GLY A 64 1.14 -2.14 -2.79
N PHE A 65 1.24 -2.55 -4.05
CA PHE A 65 2.10 -3.66 -4.44
C PHE A 65 3.57 -3.36 -4.14
N ILE A 66 4.36 -4.43 -4.01
CA ILE A 66 5.81 -4.35 -3.75
C ILE A 66 6.62 -4.95 -4.90
N LEU A 67 7.92 -4.70 -4.91
CA LEU A 67 8.82 -5.37 -5.83
C LEU A 67 9.02 -6.84 -5.43
N LYS A 68 9.29 -7.68 -6.44
CA LYS A 68 9.88 -9.01 -6.18
C LYS A 68 11.23 -8.84 -5.51
N GLU A 69 11.59 -9.81 -4.69
CA GLU A 69 12.75 -9.73 -3.79
C GLU A 69 14.05 -9.35 -4.51
N ASP A 70 14.29 -9.93 -5.70
CA ASP A 70 15.47 -9.70 -6.52
C ASP A 70 15.68 -8.23 -6.93
N TYR A 71 14.63 -7.41 -6.93
CA TYR A 71 14.68 -5.99 -7.33
C TYR A 71 14.65 -5.02 -6.15
N ILE A 72 14.44 -5.51 -4.91
CA ILE A 72 14.29 -4.63 -3.73
C ILE A 72 15.60 -3.91 -3.39
N ASP A 73 16.75 -4.58 -3.51
CA ASP A 73 18.04 -3.99 -3.11
C ASP A 73 18.46 -2.80 -3.97
N GLU A 74 18.24 -2.88 -5.29
CA GLU A 74 18.48 -1.77 -6.21
C GLU A 74 17.60 -0.57 -5.83
N ALA A 75 16.30 -0.82 -5.59
CA ALA A 75 15.34 0.21 -5.23
C ALA A 75 15.65 0.85 -3.87
N LEU A 76 16.07 0.05 -2.88
CA LEU A 76 16.50 0.53 -1.55
C LEU A 76 17.67 1.50 -1.64
N GLY A 77 18.65 1.24 -2.52
CA GLY A 77 19.75 2.18 -2.76
C GLY A 77 19.27 3.58 -3.12
N LYS A 78 18.39 3.67 -4.14
CA LYS A 78 17.84 4.95 -4.61
C LYS A 78 16.93 5.62 -3.58
N LEU A 79 16.13 4.82 -2.86
CA LEU A 79 15.24 5.31 -1.79
C LEU A 79 16.02 5.90 -0.61
N ARG A 80 17.11 5.25 -0.19
CA ARG A 80 17.99 5.75 0.88
C ARG A 80 18.63 7.07 0.47
N GLU A 81 19.16 7.16 -0.76
CA GLU A 81 19.74 8.39 -1.28
C GLU A 81 18.73 9.54 -1.27
N HIS A 82 17.52 9.31 -1.80
CA HIS A 82 16.45 10.30 -1.77
C HIS A 82 16.10 10.73 -0.34
N TYR A 83 15.95 9.77 0.58
CA TYR A 83 15.64 10.05 1.97
C TYR A 83 16.69 10.96 2.64
N LEU A 84 17.98 10.69 2.41
CA LEU A 84 19.08 11.47 3.00
C LEU A 84 19.08 12.94 2.52
N ARG A 85 18.66 13.20 1.27
CA ARG A 85 18.53 14.56 0.73
C ARG A 85 17.35 15.33 1.32
N GLY A 86 16.36 14.64 1.91
CA GLY A 86 15.12 15.23 2.39
C GLY A 86 15.25 16.24 3.54
N GLU A 87 16.32 16.18 4.33
CA GLU A 87 16.54 17.15 5.42
C GLU A 87 16.80 18.57 4.90
N SER A 88 17.41 18.69 3.72
CA SER A 88 17.78 19.97 3.10
C SER A 88 16.78 20.50 2.06
N MET A 89 15.70 19.76 1.78
CA MET A 89 14.77 20.08 0.71
C MET A 89 13.47 20.71 1.23
N ASP A 90 12.85 21.56 0.40
CA ASP A 90 11.45 21.94 0.61
C ASP A 90 10.53 20.70 0.53
N ARG A 91 9.43 20.71 1.29
CA ARG A 91 8.52 19.55 1.37
C ARG A 91 7.84 19.22 0.06
N LEU A 92 7.44 20.24 -0.71
CA LEU A 92 6.79 20.02 -2.00
C LEU A 92 7.81 19.54 -3.05
N GLU A 93 9.03 20.08 -3.02
CA GLU A 93 10.12 19.62 -3.88
C GLU A 93 10.50 18.16 -3.59
N TYR A 94 10.69 17.82 -2.32
CA TYR A 94 10.96 16.46 -1.89
C TYR A 94 9.86 15.49 -2.34
N ALA A 95 8.59 15.87 -2.15
CA ALA A 95 7.45 15.08 -2.58
C ALA A 95 7.40 14.88 -4.10
N LYS A 96 7.73 15.93 -4.88
CA LYS A 96 7.84 15.86 -6.35
C LYS A 96 8.92 14.89 -6.79
N GLU A 97 10.11 14.98 -6.21
CA GLU A 97 11.21 14.06 -6.50
C GLU A 97 10.89 12.62 -6.06
N GLY A 98 10.22 12.47 -4.92
CA GLY A 98 9.71 11.19 -4.46
C GLY A 98 8.77 10.52 -5.45
N VAL A 99 7.80 11.25 -6.00
CA VAL A 99 6.89 10.70 -7.01
C VAL A 99 7.65 10.30 -8.29
N LYS A 100 8.63 11.10 -8.74
CA LYS A 100 9.49 10.73 -9.88
C LYS A 100 10.23 9.43 -9.61
N LEU A 101 10.85 9.32 -8.44
CA LEU A 101 11.57 8.12 -8.03
C LEU A 101 10.64 6.90 -7.97
N LEU A 102 9.45 7.03 -7.39
CA LEU A 102 8.48 5.93 -7.32
C LEU A 102 8.03 5.44 -8.71
N LEU A 103 7.85 6.36 -9.68
CA LEU A 103 7.56 6.00 -11.07
C LEU A 103 8.75 5.33 -11.77
N GLU A 104 9.98 5.59 -11.32
CA GLU A 104 11.17 4.94 -11.84
C GLU A 104 11.35 3.51 -11.30
N ILE A 105 11.06 3.29 -10.02
CA ILE A 105 11.47 2.06 -9.32
C ILE A 105 10.33 1.10 -8.99
N LEU A 106 9.07 1.55 -8.91
CA LEU A 106 7.95 0.72 -8.42
C LEU A 106 6.69 0.82 -9.28
N TYR A 107 6.41 1.98 -9.89
CA TYR A 107 5.19 2.25 -10.66
C TYR A 107 5.49 2.40 -12.15
N PHE A 108 5.68 1.27 -12.81
CA PHE A 108 5.99 1.18 -14.24
C PHE A 108 4.72 1.31 -15.08
N ASP A 109 4.82 2.05 -16.18
CA ASP A 109 3.79 2.16 -17.20
C ASP A 109 3.86 1.05 -18.25
N ASP A 110 5.07 0.54 -18.51
CA ASP A 110 5.30 -0.64 -19.33
C ASP A 110 4.82 -1.90 -18.60
N GLU A 111 3.84 -2.58 -19.20
CA GLU A 111 3.20 -3.76 -18.59
C GLU A 111 4.17 -4.93 -18.44
N VAL A 112 5.04 -5.17 -19.43
CA VAL A 112 6.02 -6.27 -19.40
C VAL A 112 6.99 -6.06 -18.23
N LYS A 113 7.55 -4.85 -18.12
CA LYS A 113 8.43 -4.46 -17.01
C LYS A 113 7.72 -4.52 -15.66
N ALA A 114 6.45 -4.13 -15.60
CA ALA A 114 5.66 -4.23 -14.37
C ALA A 114 5.52 -5.68 -13.91
N TYR A 115 5.11 -6.61 -14.79
CA TYR A 115 5.00 -8.03 -14.44
C TYR A 115 6.35 -8.71 -14.19
N GLU A 116 7.43 -8.20 -14.78
CA GLU A 116 8.79 -8.65 -14.50
C GLU A 116 9.20 -8.28 -13.06
N LYS A 117 8.99 -7.03 -12.64
CA LYS A 117 9.59 -6.49 -11.40
C LYS A 117 8.66 -6.47 -10.18
N VAL A 118 7.36 -6.31 -10.37
CA VAL A 118 6.38 -6.17 -9.28
C VAL A 118 5.85 -7.53 -8.87
N ASP A 119 5.80 -7.77 -7.56
CA ASP A 119 5.12 -8.93 -6.99
C ASP A 119 3.64 -8.60 -6.78
N PHE A 120 2.83 -8.89 -7.79
CA PHE A 120 1.39 -8.69 -7.70
C PHE A 120 0.70 -9.63 -6.71
N THR A 121 1.39 -10.61 -6.13
CA THR A 121 0.80 -11.47 -5.08
C THR A 121 0.91 -10.87 -3.68
N LYS A 122 1.62 -9.76 -3.53
CA LYS A 122 1.89 -9.12 -2.24
C LYS A 122 1.48 -7.65 -2.23
N ILE A 123 0.68 -7.26 -1.24
CA ILE A 123 0.28 -5.88 -1.01
C ILE A 123 0.81 -5.43 0.36
N ALA A 124 1.62 -4.39 0.39
CA ALA A 124 2.18 -3.86 1.62
C ALA A 124 1.35 -2.72 2.20
N THR A 125 1.32 -2.63 3.52
CA THR A 125 0.83 -1.47 4.28
C THR A 125 1.68 -1.25 5.54
N LEU A 126 1.60 -0.05 6.12
CA LEU A 126 2.28 0.27 7.39
C LEU A 126 1.26 0.40 8.52
N GLU A 127 1.54 -0.25 9.65
CA GLU A 127 0.75 -0.13 10.88
C GLU A 127 1.16 1.14 11.65
N LEU A 128 0.80 2.30 11.12
CA LEU A 128 1.15 3.59 11.73
C LEU A 128 0.57 3.77 13.14
N ALA A 129 -0.54 3.09 13.46
CA ALA A 129 -1.15 3.21 14.77
C ALA A 129 -0.32 2.50 15.85
N ALA A 130 0.41 1.43 15.54
CA ALA A 130 1.21 0.71 16.54
C ALA A 130 2.25 1.60 17.24
N GLY A 131 2.87 2.52 16.51
CA GLY A 131 3.84 3.47 17.07
C GLY A 131 3.25 4.64 17.85
N ARG A 132 1.93 4.82 17.84
CA ARG A 132 1.26 5.92 18.56
C ARG A 132 0.81 5.48 19.94
N LYS A 133 1.13 6.28 20.96
CA LYS A 133 0.75 6.01 22.36
C LYS A 133 -0.77 5.92 22.53
N ASP A 134 -1.49 6.89 21.96
CA ASP A 134 -2.92 7.10 22.19
C ASP A 134 -3.81 6.49 21.09
N SER A 135 -3.27 5.55 20.30
CA SER A 135 -4.08 4.83 19.31
C SER A 135 -4.75 3.60 19.91
N SER A 136 -5.86 3.17 19.32
CA SER A 136 -6.61 2.00 19.78
C SER A 136 -5.92 0.66 19.52
N LYS A 137 -4.95 0.63 18.58
CA LYS A 137 -4.15 -0.55 18.20
C LYS A 137 -4.97 -1.78 17.80
N HIS A 138 -6.24 -1.61 17.42
CA HIS A 138 -7.15 -2.74 17.16
C HIS A 138 -6.64 -3.71 16.08
N THR A 139 -6.23 -3.21 14.92
CA THR A 139 -5.62 -4.04 13.87
C THR A 139 -4.37 -4.74 14.38
N TRP A 140 -3.48 -4.01 15.06
CA TRP A 140 -2.26 -4.57 15.63
C TRP A 140 -2.54 -5.72 16.60
N THR A 141 -3.54 -5.56 17.48
CA THR A 141 -4.01 -6.60 18.40
C THR A 141 -4.55 -7.81 17.65
N ASN A 142 -5.44 -7.61 16.68
CA ASN A 142 -6.03 -8.70 15.89
C ASN A 142 -4.95 -9.51 15.19
N ILE A 143 -4.03 -8.85 14.50
CA ILE A 143 -3.04 -9.56 13.69
C ILE A 143 -2.10 -10.41 14.54
N GLN A 144 -1.86 -10.09 15.82
CA GLN A 144 -1.00 -10.94 16.66
C GLN A 144 -1.58 -12.35 16.86
N SER A 145 -2.91 -12.48 16.88
CA SER A 145 -3.60 -13.74 17.15
C SER A 145 -4.18 -14.40 15.90
N ASN A 146 -4.47 -13.63 14.85
CA ASN A 146 -4.97 -14.13 13.58
C ASN A 146 -4.37 -13.33 12.42
N ARG A 147 -3.61 -14.01 11.56
CA ARG A 147 -2.97 -13.39 10.39
C ARG A 147 -3.91 -13.31 9.18
N GLU A 148 -5.08 -13.94 9.21
CA GLU A 148 -6.07 -13.80 8.13
C GLU A 148 -6.73 -12.42 8.16
N ALA A 149 -6.80 -11.80 6.99
CA ALA A 149 -7.38 -10.48 6.82
C ALA A 149 -8.00 -10.33 5.44
N CYS A 150 -8.77 -9.24 5.29
CA CYS A 150 -9.39 -8.86 4.04
C CYS A 150 -9.10 -7.39 3.72
N LEU A 151 -8.72 -7.10 2.47
CA LEU A 151 -8.69 -5.75 1.91
C LEU A 151 -9.93 -5.53 1.05
N LEU A 152 -10.77 -4.58 1.44
CA LEU A 152 -11.91 -4.13 0.65
C LEU A 152 -11.57 -2.82 -0.05
N TYR A 153 -11.47 -2.87 -1.37
CA TYR A 153 -11.37 -1.71 -2.23
C TYR A 153 -12.75 -1.30 -2.69
N TYR A 154 -13.06 0.00 -2.63
CA TYR A 154 -14.30 0.55 -3.16
C TYR A 154 -14.00 1.88 -3.83
N MET A 155 -14.56 2.12 -5.02
CA MET A 155 -14.56 3.43 -5.67
C MET A 155 -15.93 3.65 -6.31
N PRO A 156 -16.68 4.67 -5.84
CA PRO A 156 -18.05 4.87 -6.29
C PRO A 156 -18.12 5.21 -7.78
N PRO A 157 -19.23 4.88 -8.44
CA PRO A 157 -20.38 4.14 -7.88
C PRO A 157 -20.24 2.61 -7.98
N ASN A 158 -19.31 2.10 -8.80
CA ASN A 158 -19.44 0.75 -9.34
C ASN A 158 -18.22 -0.15 -9.20
N ILE A 159 -17.11 0.30 -8.60
CA ILE A 159 -15.92 -0.55 -8.43
C ILE A 159 -15.86 -1.04 -6.99
N SER A 160 -15.79 -2.36 -6.83
CA SER A 160 -15.54 -2.96 -5.53
C SER A 160 -14.77 -4.28 -5.70
N PHE A 161 -13.66 -4.42 -4.99
CA PHE A 161 -12.86 -5.65 -4.97
C PHE A 161 -12.61 -6.06 -3.54
N GLU A 162 -12.78 -7.36 -3.27
CA GLU A 162 -12.52 -7.96 -1.97
C GLU A 162 -11.36 -8.95 -2.10
N ILE A 163 -10.30 -8.70 -1.35
CA ILE A 163 -9.04 -9.45 -1.43
C ILE A 163 -8.83 -10.16 -0.10
N HIS A 164 -8.80 -11.49 -0.10
CA HIS A 164 -8.49 -12.29 1.09
C HIS A 164 -7.05 -12.76 1.06
N GLY A 165 -6.46 -12.91 2.24
CA GLY A 165 -5.07 -13.30 2.36
C GLY A 165 -4.58 -13.40 3.79
N GLU A 166 -3.29 -13.68 3.91
CA GLU A 166 -2.58 -13.76 5.17
C GLU A 166 -1.55 -12.64 5.29
N VAL A 167 -1.45 -12.04 6.47
CA VAL A 167 -0.56 -10.92 6.75
C VAL A 167 0.71 -11.39 7.43
N ASP A 168 1.86 -11.15 6.80
CA ASP A 168 3.16 -11.23 7.45
C ASP A 168 3.50 -9.91 8.14
N VAL A 169 4.12 -9.99 9.32
CA VAL A 169 4.54 -8.82 10.08
C VAL A 169 6.04 -8.70 10.11
N HIS A 170 6.54 -7.62 9.53
CA HIS A 170 7.95 -7.27 9.49
C HIS A 170 8.20 -6.06 10.37
N LEU A 171 9.05 -6.25 11.38
CA LEU A 171 9.54 -5.18 12.26
C LEU A 171 10.95 -4.69 11.86
N GLU A 172 11.62 -5.47 11.02
CA GLU A 172 12.97 -5.22 10.52
C GLU A 172 13.18 -5.95 9.18
N GLY A 173 14.37 -5.81 8.60
CA GLY A 173 14.74 -6.44 7.34
C GLY A 173 14.25 -5.70 6.08
N LYS A 174 14.45 -6.34 4.93
CA LYS A 174 14.30 -5.71 3.61
C LYS A 174 12.90 -5.16 3.34
N TYR A 175 11.85 -5.96 3.58
CA TYR A 175 10.47 -5.49 3.37
C TYR A 175 10.11 -4.33 4.29
N TYR A 176 10.48 -4.41 5.57
CA TYR A 176 10.25 -3.33 6.53
C TYR A 176 10.89 -2.02 6.07
N GLU A 177 12.16 -2.06 5.69
CA GLU A 177 12.88 -0.87 5.25
C GLU A 177 12.32 -0.33 3.94
N PHE A 178 12.10 -1.21 2.95
CA PHE A 178 11.60 -0.84 1.64
C PHE A 178 10.26 -0.11 1.72
N VAL A 179 9.29 -0.69 2.42
CA VAL A 179 7.94 -0.11 2.51
C VAL A 179 7.95 1.20 3.32
N ASN A 180 8.74 1.29 4.39
CA ASN A 180 8.90 2.53 5.13
C ASN A 180 9.54 3.63 4.28
N LEU A 181 10.57 3.31 3.49
CA LEU A 181 11.20 4.29 2.60
C LEU A 181 10.32 4.66 1.41
N VAL A 182 9.51 3.73 0.87
CA VAL A 182 8.50 4.05 -0.16
C VAL A 182 7.48 5.05 0.38
N HIS A 183 6.99 4.86 1.60
CA HIS A 183 6.12 5.83 2.27
C HIS A 183 6.82 7.17 2.47
N ASP A 184 8.03 7.14 3.01
CA ASP A 184 8.80 8.34 3.33
C ASP A 184 9.35 9.05 2.10
N ALA A 185 9.39 8.41 0.92
CA ALA A 185 9.78 9.05 -0.34
C ALA A 185 8.84 10.21 -0.70
N PHE A 186 7.57 10.10 -0.31
CA PHE A 186 6.59 11.19 -0.44
C PHE A 186 6.44 12.00 0.85
N HIS A 187 6.42 11.34 2.01
CA HIS A 187 6.11 11.94 3.31
C HIS A 187 7.32 12.11 4.23
N TYR A 188 8.38 12.81 3.78
CA TYR A 188 9.65 12.90 4.53
C TYR A 188 9.43 12.97 6.05
N THR A 189 9.88 11.95 6.77
CA THR A 189 9.82 11.91 8.23
C THR A 189 11.26 11.95 8.76
N PRO A 190 11.67 13.03 9.46
CA PRO A 190 13.02 13.11 9.99
C PRO A 190 13.24 12.02 11.05
N PRO A 191 14.47 11.51 11.23
CA PRO A 191 14.74 10.39 12.12
C PRO A 191 14.20 10.58 13.55
N LYS A 192 14.32 11.81 14.09
CA LYS A 192 13.85 12.17 15.43
C LYS A 192 12.34 12.10 15.62
N ALA A 193 11.56 12.15 14.53
CA ALA A 193 10.10 12.09 14.55
C ALA A 193 9.56 10.71 14.12
N ARG A 194 10.45 9.75 13.78
CA ARG A 194 10.02 8.41 13.39
C ARG A 194 9.49 7.67 14.61
N VAL A 195 8.25 7.24 14.49
CA VAL A 195 7.63 6.26 15.38
C VAL A 195 7.80 4.87 14.78
N ASN A 196 7.65 3.83 15.60
CA ASN A 196 7.62 2.46 15.09
C ASN A 196 6.44 2.29 14.11
N ARG A 197 6.71 1.78 12.91
CA ARG A 197 5.72 1.57 11.84
C ARG A 197 5.92 0.15 11.28
N PRO A 198 5.39 -0.89 11.96
CA PRO A 198 5.46 -2.26 11.46
C PRO A 198 4.99 -2.34 10.02
N CYS A 199 5.73 -3.07 9.19
CA CYS A 199 5.34 -3.35 7.83
C CYS A 199 4.50 -4.63 7.81
N LEU A 200 3.32 -4.53 7.19
CA LEU A 200 2.41 -5.64 7.00
C LEU A 200 2.43 -6.01 5.52
N ILE A 201 2.83 -7.26 5.22
CA ILE A 201 2.79 -7.79 3.86
C ILE A 201 1.59 -8.72 3.75
N PHE A 202 0.60 -8.31 2.97
CA PHE A 202 -0.60 -9.08 2.70
C PHE A 202 -0.34 -10.02 1.51
N ASN A 203 -0.24 -11.32 1.79
CA ASN A 203 -0.11 -12.38 0.80
C ASN A 203 -1.49 -12.75 0.28
N VAL A 204 -1.77 -12.35 -0.97
CA VAL A 204 -3.09 -12.54 -1.59
C VAL A 204 -3.35 -14.02 -1.85
N ARG A 205 -4.54 -14.48 -1.44
CA ARG A 205 -5.03 -15.85 -1.65
C ARG A 205 -6.27 -15.92 -2.53
N GLU A 206 -7.16 -14.94 -2.43
CA GLU A 206 -8.40 -14.93 -3.19
C GLU A 206 -8.79 -13.52 -3.55
N VAL A 207 -9.42 -13.37 -4.71
CA VAL A 207 -9.95 -12.09 -5.19
C VAL A 207 -11.40 -12.28 -5.60
N TYR A 208 -12.26 -11.38 -5.14
CA TYR A 208 -13.67 -11.33 -5.46
C TYR A 208 -14.00 -10.00 -6.13
N ASP A 209 -14.82 -10.05 -7.18
CA ASP A 209 -15.43 -8.85 -7.77
C ASP A 209 -16.75 -8.57 -7.05
N ASN A 210 -16.69 -7.63 -6.10
CA ASN A 210 -17.85 -7.18 -5.33
C ASN A 210 -18.59 -6.03 -6.02
N SER A 211 -18.23 -5.66 -7.25
CA SER A 211 -18.90 -4.62 -8.01
C SER A 211 -20.38 -4.99 -8.24
N PRO A 212 -21.30 -4.02 -8.36
CA PRO A 212 -22.74 -4.29 -8.47
C PRO A 212 -23.14 -5.26 -9.60
N ARG A 213 -22.32 -5.38 -10.64
CA ARG A 213 -22.55 -6.31 -11.75
C ARG A 213 -22.18 -7.76 -11.41
N ALA A 214 -21.15 -7.96 -10.61
CA ALA A 214 -20.59 -9.29 -10.31
C ALA A 214 -21.09 -9.86 -8.98
N MET A 215 -21.43 -9.00 -8.01
CA MET A 215 -22.06 -9.38 -6.74
C MET A 215 -21.28 -10.45 -5.94
N GLY A 216 -19.95 -10.37 -5.93
CA GLY A 216 -19.09 -11.21 -5.10
C GLY A 216 -18.64 -12.52 -5.75
N ILE A 217 -18.52 -12.55 -7.08
CA ILE A 217 -17.93 -13.70 -7.78
C ILE A 217 -16.43 -13.76 -7.49
N LYS A 218 -15.94 -14.94 -7.07
CA LYS A 218 -14.50 -15.23 -6.99
C LYS A 218 -13.90 -15.22 -8.40
N ILE A 219 -12.86 -14.42 -8.58
CA ILE A 219 -12.17 -14.21 -9.87
C ILE A 219 -10.69 -14.63 -9.85
N SER A 220 -10.12 -14.93 -8.66
CA SER A 220 -8.85 -15.63 -8.49
C SER A 220 -8.75 -16.29 -7.13
#